data_AF-A0A381VA57-F1
#
_entry.id   AF-A0A381VA57-F1
#
_cell.length_a   1.000
_cell.length_b   1.000
_cell.length_c   1.000
_cell.angle_alpha   90.00
_cell.angle_beta   90.00
_cell.angle_gamma   90.00
#
_symmetry.space_group_name_H-M   'P 1'
#
loop_
_entity.id
_entity.type
_entity.pdbx_description
1 polymer ?
#
loop_
_entity_poly.entity_id
_entity_poly.type
_entity_poly.pdbx_seq_one_letter_code
_entity_poly.pdbx_strand_id
1 'polypeptide(L)'
;RSMIDWIVTEVSRLRRTLGAADRVALDEYMDHIREIERRIQLVEARNSSGEEREMPAAPSGVPDSFDEHMQMMFDLQLLALQTDLTRVITFKTGFDQSNRTFPQSGSGKSIHGASHHGNVPADILDFNKINTYRLSQLGYFLQKMRDTVEGDSSLLDKTAIVWGSPMADPNLHNHRRAPLLLLGHANGGLKGGLHLRASEGTPMANVFVSLMQKIGHADMKALGDSTGEFALEFPGQPTSTRPGTRGHASG
;
A
#
# COMPACT_ATOMS: atom_id res chain seq x y z
N ARG A 1 -19.89 15.91 -17.40
CA ARG A 1 -20.64 14.63 -17.51
C ARG A 1 -19.73 13.56 -16.99
N SER A 2 -20.17 12.77 -16.00
CA SER A 2 -19.37 11.76 -15.31
C SER A 2 -19.34 10.46 -16.13
N MET A 3 -18.35 9.59 -15.89
CA MET A 3 -18.30 8.25 -16.50
C MET A 3 -19.47 7.38 -16.00
N ILE A 4 -19.91 7.59 -14.76
CA ILE A 4 -21.04 6.87 -14.17
C ILE A 4 -22.34 7.16 -14.92
N ASP A 5 -22.55 8.40 -15.36
CA ASP A 5 -23.75 8.79 -16.11
C ASP A 5 -23.96 7.93 -17.38
N TRP A 6 -22.88 7.39 -17.94
CA TRP A 6 -22.91 6.53 -19.14
C TRP A 6 -23.32 5.08 -18.87
N ILE A 7 -23.13 4.58 -17.64
CA ILE A 7 -23.33 3.16 -17.31
C ILE A 7 -24.51 2.92 -16.36
N VAL A 8 -25.22 3.96 -15.91
CA VAL A 8 -26.36 3.87 -14.98
C VAL A 8 -27.42 2.86 -15.45
N THR A 9 -27.72 2.82 -16.75
CA THR A 9 -28.73 1.92 -17.32
C THR A 9 -28.29 0.45 -17.20
N GLU A 10 -27.03 0.18 -17.54
CA GLU A 10 -26.39 -1.13 -17.50
C GLU A 10 -26.27 -1.63 -16.05
N VAL A 11 -25.83 -0.77 -15.13
CA VAL A 11 -25.77 -1.05 -13.69
C VAL A 11 -27.16 -1.38 -13.15
N SER A 12 -28.19 -0.61 -13.53
CA SER A 12 -29.57 -0.89 -13.13
C SER A 12 -30.12 -2.20 -13.69
N ARG A 13 -29.69 -2.59 -14.90
CA ARG A 13 -30.02 -3.89 -15.49
C ARG A 13 -29.34 -5.03 -14.74
N LEU A 14 -28.04 -4.92 -14.46
CA LEU A 14 -27.26 -5.91 -13.71
C LEU A 14 -27.81 -6.08 -12.29
N ARG A 15 -28.11 -4.98 -11.59
CA ARG A 15 -28.66 -5.00 -10.22
C ARG A 15 -29.90 -5.89 -10.11
N ARG A 16 -30.74 -5.97 -11.15
CA ARG A 16 -31.95 -6.80 -11.16
C ARG A 16 -31.65 -8.31 -11.19
N THR A 17 -30.53 -8.73 -11.77
CA THR A 17 -30.15 -10.14 -11.89
C THR A 17 -29.33 -10.65 -10.70
N LEU A 18 -28.78 -9.73 -9.89
CA LEU A 18 -27.92 -10.04 -8.75
C LEU A 18 -28.70 -10.43 -7.48
N GLY A 19 -28.08 -11.30 -6.67
CA GLY A 19 -28.52 -11.64 -5.32
C GLY A 19 -28.27 -10.51 -4.32
N ALA A 20 -28.74 -10.66 -3.07
CA ALA A 20 -28.63 -9.61 -2.06
C ALA A 20 -27.17 -9.21 -1.76
N ALA A 21 -26.27 -10.19 -1.60
CA ALA A 21 -24.86 -9.96 -1.34
C ALA A 21 -24.17 -9.20 -2.49
N ASP A 22 -24.37 -9.65 -3.72
CA ASP A 22 -23.75 -9.03 -4.90
C ASP A 22 -24.27 -7.61 -5.15
N ARG A 23 -25.53 -7.31 -4.77
CA ARG A 23 -26.07 -5.94 -4.85
C ARG A 23 -25.37 -4.99 -3.90
N VAL A 24 -25.04 -5.45 -2.69
CA VAL A 24 -24.29 -4.64 -1.72
C VAL A 24 -22.90 -4.35 -2.27
N ALA A 25 -22.19 -5.37 -2.77
CA ALA A 25 -20.87 -5.17 -3.39
C ALA A 25 -20.91 -4.21 -4.59
N LEU A 26 -21.93 -4.31 -5.44
CA LEU A 26 -22.13 -3.39 -6.56
C LEU A 26 -22.40 -1.96 -6.10
N ASP A 27 -23.22 -1.77 -5.06
CA ASP A 27 -23.50 -0.44 -4.50
C ASP A 27 -22.24 0.19 -3.91
N GLU A 28 -21.46 -0.57 -3.13
CA GLU A 28 -20.16 -0.12 -2.57
C GLU A 28 -19.18 0.29 -3.68
N TYR A 29 -19.08 -0.51 -4.75
CA TYR A 29 -18.25 -0.20 -5.91
C TYR A 29 -18.66 1.12 -6.59
N MET A 30 -19.96 1.31 -6.82
CA MET A 30 -20.48 2.53 -7.45
C MET A 30 -20.25 3.76 -6.58
N ASP A 31 -20.40 3.63 -5.26
CA ASP A 31 -20.12 4.71 -4.31
C ASP A 31 -18.62 5.05 -4.25
N HIS A 32 -17.74 4.04 -4.31
CA HIS A 32 -16.30 4.25 -4.43
C HIS A 32 -15.91 5.03 -5.70
N ILE A 33 -16.47 4.67 -6.87
CA ILE A 33 -16.18 5.42 -8.11
C ILE A 33 -16.68 6.86 -8.01
N ARG A 34 -17.89 7.08 -7.50
CA ARG A 34 -18.44 8.45 -7.34
C ARG A 34 -17.55 9.31 -6.48
N GLU A 35 -17.07 8.77 -5.36
CA GLU A 35 -16.22 9.53 -4.45
C GLU A 35 -14.86 9.87 -5.08
N ILE A 36 -14.27 8.95 -5.83
CA ILE A 36 -13.02 9.20 -6.58
C ILE A 36 -13.25 10.28 -7.65
N GLU A 37 -14.31 10.16 -8.47
CA GLU A 37 -14.63 11.16 -9.50
C GLU A 37 -14.86 12.54 -8.89
N ARG A 38 -15.62 12.61 -7.77
CA ARG A 38 -15.89 13.87 -7.06
C ARG A 38 -14.60 14.53 -6.59
N ARG A 39 -13.66 13.75 -6.05
CA ARG A 39 -12.36 14.27 -5.59
C ARG A 39 -11.49 14.74 -6.75
N ILE A 40 -11.47 14.02 -7.87
CA ILE A 40 -10.75 14.44 -9.07
C ILE A 40 -11.33 15.76 -9.60
N GLN A 41 -12.65 15.88 -9.72
CA GLN A 41 -13.31 17.10 -10.18
C GLN A 41 -13.01 18.31 -9.28
N LEU A 42 -12.98 18.12 -7.96
CA LEU A 42 -12.60 19.18 -7.03
C LEU A 42 -11.15 19.65 -7.23
N VAL A 43 -10.24 18.71 -7.45
CA VAL A 43 -8.82 19.01 -7.71
C VAL A 43 -8.66 19.74 -9.04
N GLU A 44 -9.35 19.30 -10.09
CA GLU A 44 -9.37 19.97 -11.40
C GLU A 44 -9.94 21.38 -11.31
N ALA A 45 -11.07 21.56 -10.62
CA ALA A 45 -11.70 22.87 -10.41
C ALA A 45 -10.74 23.83 -9.71
N ARG A 46 -10.09 23.38 -8.61
CA ARG A 46 -9.07 24.16 -7.89
C ARG A 46 -7.81 24.40 -8.72
N ASN A 47 -7.46 23.50 -9.63
CA ASN A 47 -6.37 23.70 -10.60
C ASN A 47 -6.70 24.77 -11.64
N SER A 48 -7.98 24.94 -11.97
CA SER A 48 -8.46 25.89 -12.97
C SER A 48 -8.92 27.25 -12.42
N SER A 49 -9.05 27.40 -11.10
CA SER A 49 -9.70 28.58 -10.48
C SER A 49 -8.91 29.88 -10.58
N GLY A 50 -7.63 29.83 -10.95
CA GLY A 50 -6.77 31.02 -11.08
C GLY A 50 -6.46 31.74 -9.77
N GLU A 51 -6.81 31.14 -8.62
CA GLU A 51 -6.39 31.64 -7.30
C GLU A 51 -4.86 31.62 -7.20
N GLU A 52 -4.29 32.70 -6.64
CA GLU A 52 -2.85 32.87 -6.51
C GLU A 52 -2.30 31.77 -5.60
N ARG A 53 -1.67 30.77 -6.23
CA ARG A 53 -0.97 29.73 -5.51
C ARG A 53 0.31 30.34 -4.96
N GLU A 54 0.55 30.19 -3.66
CA GLU A 54 1.93 30.18 -3.19
C GLU A 54 2.65 29.09 -4.00
N MET A 55 3.49 29.49 -4.96
CA MET A 55 4.27 28.67 -5.91
C MET A 55 3.96 27.16 -5.83
N PRO A 56 3.16 26.59 -6.74
CA PRO A 56 2.70 25.21 -6.58
C PRO A 56 3.87 24.25 -6.46
N ALA A 57 3.98 23.60 -5.30
CA ALA A 57 4.99 22.57 -5.05
C ALA A 57 4.69 21.26 -5.83
N ALA A 58 3.51 21.14 -6.44
CA ALA A 58 3.05 19.98 -7.19
C ALA A 58 2.64 20.35 -8.65
N PRO A 59 2.83 19.45 -9.63
CA PRO A 59 2.37 19.62 -11.01
C PRO A 59 0.84 19.72 -11.14
N SER A 60 0.35 20.22 -12.28
CA SER A 60 -1.08 20.24 -12.61
C SER A 60 -1.69 18.83 -12.57
N GLY A 61 -2.86 18.68 -11.96
CA GLY A 61 -3.56 17.39 -11.78
C GLY A 61 -3.23 16.64 -10.49
N VAL A 62 -2.27 17.13 -9.68
CA VAL A 62 -1.92 16.56 -8.37
C VAL A 62 -2.46 17.44 -7.24
N PRO A 63 -3.13 16.89 -6.22
CA PRO A 63 -3.53 17.67 -5.06
C PRO A 63 -2.35 18.30 -4.32
N ASP A 64 -2.51 19.55 -3.89
CA ASP A 64 -1.51 20.25 -3.06
C ASP A 64 -1.35 19.56 -1.68
N SER A 65 -2.44 19.02 -1.15
CA SER A 65 -2.43 18.22 0.09
C SER A 65 -1.81 16.83 -0.17
N PHE A 66 -0.83 16.46 0.64
CA PHE A 66 -0.23 15.13 0.56
C PHE A 66 -1.25 14.04 0.88
N ASP A 67 -2.09 14.27 1.89
CA ASP A 67 -3.09 13.30 2.35
C ASP A 67 -4.14 13.07 1.27
N GLU A 68 -4.66 14.13 0.65
CA GLU A 68 -5.64 14.01 -0.43
C GLU A 68 -5.07 13.24 -1.62
N HIS A 69 -3.80 13.50 -1.98
CA HIS A 69 -3.13 12.77 -3.06
C HIS A 69 -2.93 11.30 -2.71
N MET A 70 -2.37 11.00 -1.53
CA MET A 70 -2.11 9.62 -1.10
C MET A 70 -3.40 8.82 -0.99
N GLN A 71 -4.42 9.36 -0.34
CA GLN A 71 -5.72 8.68 -0.20
C GLN A 71 -6.37 8.44 -1.56
N MET A 72 -6.31 9.41 -2.49
CA MET A 72 -6.84 9.24 -3.84
C MET A 72 -6.11 8.11 -4.58
N MET A 73 -4.77 8.08 -4.51
CA MET A 73 -3.99 7.02 -5.11
C MET A 73 -4.25 5.65 -4.45
N PHE A 74 -4.51 5.62 -3.14
CA PHE A 74 -4.88 4.39 -2.43
C PHE A 74 -6.28 3.89 -2.81
N ASP A 75 -7.26 4.78 -2.95
CA ASP A 75 -8.61 4.42 -3.40
C ASP A 75 -8.59 3.87 -4.83
N LEU A 76 -7.77 4.45 -5.73
CA LEU A 76 -7.57 3.91 -7.07
C LEU A 76 -6.97 2.50 -7.05
N GLN A 77 -6.00 2.25 -6.17
CA GLN A 77 -5.40 0.92 -5.99
C GLN A 77 -6.42 -0.08 -5.47
N LEU A 78 -7.19 0.30 -4.45
CA LEU A 78 -8.28 -0.51 -3.89
C LEU A 78 -9.29 -0.90 -4.98
N LEU A 79 -9.72 0.07 -5.78
CA LEU A 79 -10.67 -0.14 -6.87
C LEU A 79 -10.13 -1.12 -7.91
N ALA A 80 -8.86 -0.96 -8.31
CA ALA A 80 -8.22 -1.84 -9.28
C ALA A 80 -8.11 -3.28 -8.77
N LEU A 81 -7.90 -3.49 -7.46
CA LEU A 81 -7.90 -4.81 -6.84
C LEU A 81 -9.33 -5.37 -6.70
N GLN A 82 -10.28 -4.57 -6.23
CA GLN A 82 -11.68 -4.98 -6.02
C GLN A 82 -12.36 -5.41 -7.32
N THR A 83 -12.02 -4.78 -8.44
CA THR A 83 -12.56 -5.08 -9.77
C THR A 83 -11.79 -6.13 -10.55
N ASP A 84 -10.77 -6.73 -9.93
CA ASP A 84 -9.86 -7.66 -10.58
C ASP A 84 -9.21 -7.10 -11.88
N LEU A 85 -8.95 -5.80 -11.90
CA LEU A 85 -8.32 -5.14 -13.04
C LEU A 85 -6.82 -5.48 -13.13
N THR A 86 -6.18 -5.66 -11.98
CA THR A 86 -4.78 -6.09 -11.87
C THR A 86 -4.54 -6.90 -10.61
N ARG A 87 -3.55 -7.79 -10.64
CA ARG A 87 -3.06 -8.55 -9.48
C ARG A 87 -1.83 -7.92 -8.82
N VAL A 88 -1.18 -6.96 -9.49
CA VAL A 88 0.08 -6.36 -9.04
C VAL A 88 0.04 -4.85 -9.21
N ILE A 89 0.51 -4.14 -8.18
CA ILE A 89 0.59 -2.69 -8.14
C ILE A 89 1.98 -2.29 -7.62
N THR A 90 2.58 -1.28 -8.26
CA THR A 90 3.79 -0.61 -7.75
C THR A 90 3.50 0.87 -7.67
N PHE A 91 3.62 1.45 -6.47
CA PHE A 91 3.31 2.84 -6.23
C PHE A 91 4.43 3.55 -5.47
N LYS A 92 5.01 4.58 -6.09
CA LYS A 92 6.04 5.42 -5.49
C LYS A 92 5.39 6.61 -4.79
N THR A 93 5.60 6.73 -3.48
CA THR A 93 4.92 7.73 -2.63
C THR A 93 5.58 9.11 -2.61
N GLY A 94 6.66 9.29 -3.38
CA GLY A 94 7.38 10.55 -3.49
C GLY A 94 8.82 10.35 -4.00
N PHE A 95 9.50 11.46 -4.27
CA PHE A 95 10.91 11.49 -4.62
C PHE A 95 11.75 11.91 -3.40
N ASP A 96 12.82 11.18 -3.09
CA ASP A 96 13.65 11.46 -1.91
C ASP A 96 14.41 12.80 -2.02
N GLN A 97 14.68 13.26 -3.25
CA GLN A 97 15.28 14.58 -3.53
C GLN A 97 14.26 15.73 -3.54
N SER A 98 13.00 15.46 -3.20
CA SER A 98 11.95 16.47 -3.24
C SER A 98 12.13 17.53 -2.16
N ASN A 99 12.03 18.80 -2.55
CA ASN A 99 11.94 19.92 -1.62
C ASN A 99 10.52 20.18 -1.10
N ARG A 100 9.58 19.23 -1.29
CA ARG A 100 8.24 19.33 -0.72
C ARG A 100 8.29 19.41 0.80
N THR A 101 7.54 20.35 1.37
CA THR A 101 7.29 20.50 2.80
C THR A 101 6.02 19.77 3.20
N PHE A 102 5.90 19.42 4.48
CA PHE A 102 4.72 18.77 5.05
C PHE A 102 4.29 19.50 6.32
N PRO A 103 3.70 20.70 6.22
CA PRO A 103 3.38 21.53 7.39
C PRO A 103 2.52 20.81 8.44
N GLN A 104 1.61 19.94 8.01
CA GLN A 104 0.74 19.13 8.87
C GLN A 104 1.53 18.14 9.75
N SER A 105 2.77 17.80 9.38
CA SER A 105 3.65 17.00 10.23
C SER A 105 4.15 17.75 11.47
N GLY A 106 4.04 19.08 11.49
CA GLY A 106 4.63 19.92 12.54
C GLY A 106 6.13 20.16 12.37
N SER A 107 6.69 19.86 11.19
CA SER A 107 8.01 20.33 10.74
C SER A 107 7.86 21.42 9.69
N GLY A 108 8.71 22.45 9.78
CA GLY A 108 8.81 23.51 8.78
C GLY A 108 9.83 23.22 7.66
N LYS A 109 10.53 22.08 7.72
CA LYS A 109 11.58 21.71 6.77
C LYS A 109 11.00 20.95 5.56
N SER A 110 11.71 20.96 4.44
CA SER A 110 11.43 20.04 3.34
C SER A 110 11.89 18.63 3.69
N ILE A 111 11.28 17.60 3.08
CA ILE A 111 11.70 16.21 3.34
C ILE A 111 13.17 15.96 3.00
N HIS A 112 13.65 16.47 1.86
CA HIS A 112 15.06 16.34 1.48
C HIS A 112 15.97 17.09 2.47
N GLY A 113 15.65 18.34 2.80
CA GLY A 113 16.45 19.14 3.73
C GLY A 113 16.47 18.54 5.15
N ALA A 114 15.34 18.03 5.63
CA ALA A 114 15.25 17.38 6.94
C ALA A 114 16.00 16.04 7.01
N SER A 115 16.18 15.36 5.88
CA SER A 115 16.91 14.10 5.82
C SER A 115 18.41 14.25 6.10
N HIS A 116 18.98 15.44 5.86
CA HIS A 116 20.36 15.81 6.18
C HIS A 116 20.49 16.40 7.59
N HIS A 117 20.03 15.65 8.59
CA HIS A 117 19.94 16.09 9.99
C HIS A 117 21.28 16.21 10.74
N GLY A 118 22.42 15.89 10.12
CA GLY A 118 23.75 16.07 10.72
C GLY A 118 24.00 15.31 12.02
N ASN A 119 23.22 14.25 12.28
CA ASN A 119 23.14 13.54 13.57
C ASN A 119 22.78 14.42 14.79
N VAL A 120 22.20 15.59 14.58
CA VAL A 120 21.70 16.45 15.66
C VAL A 120 20.38 15.85 16.18
N PRO A 121 20.26 15.49 17.48
CA PRO A 121 19.06 14.81 18.01
C PRO A 121 17.74 15.54 17.74
N ALA A 122 17.74 16.88 17.85
CA ALA A 122 16.56 17.69 17.57
C ALA A 122 16.13 17.60 16.09
N ASP A 123 17.09 17.58 15.17
CA ASP A 123 16.81 17.50 13.74
C ASP A 123 16.38 16.08 13.31
N ILE A 124 16.91 15.05 13.96
CA ILE A 124 16.43 13.66 13.80
C ILE A 124 14.95 13.59 14.18
N LEU A 125 14.57 14.16 15.33
CA LEU A 125 13.18 14.18 15.77
C LEU A 125 12.28 15.02 14.86
N ASP A 126 12.81 16.09 14.27
CA ASP A 126 12.06 16.88 13.28
C ASP A 126 11.81 16.08 11.99
N PHE A 127 12.81 15.34 11.49
CA PHE A 127 12.63 14.42 10.37
C PHE A 127 11.69 13.25 10.72
N ASN A 128 11.71 12.76 11.96
CA ASN A 128 10.79 11.73 12.43
C ASN A 128 9.33 12.18 12.35
N LYS A 129 9.02 13.45 12.62
CA LYS A 129 7.65 13.99 12.45
C LYS A 129 7.16 13.83 11.00
N ILE A 130 7.99 14.23 10.03
CA ILE A 130 7.66 14.11 8.60
C ILE A 130 7.41 12.65 8.24
N ASN A 131 8.28 11.73 8.66
CA ASN A 131 8.12 10.30 8.37
C ASN A 131 6.87 9.72 9.04
N THR A 132 6.61 10.07 10.30
CA THR A 132 5.42 9.61 11.04
C THR A 132 4.14 10.08 10.35
N TYR A 133 4.09 11.35 9.95
CA TYR A 133 2.96 11.89 9.20
C TYR A 133 2.76 11.15 7.88
N ARG A 134 3.83 10.96 7.10
CA ARG A 134 3.76 10.26 5.81
C ARG A 134 3.32 8.79 5.95
N LEU A 135 3.85 8.08 6.94
CA LEU A 135 3.47 6.69 7.23
C LEU A 135 2.04 6.59 7.77
N SER A 136 1.50 7.64 8.41
CA SER A 136 0.14 7.60 8.96
C SER A 136 -0.94 7.35 7.90
N GLN A 137 -0.71 7.79 6.65
CA GLN A 137 -1.61 7.53 5.52
C GLN A 137 -1.75 6.04 5.20
N LEU A 138 -0.80 5.19 5.60
CA LEU A 138 -0.92 3.75 5.43
C LEU A 138 -2.07 3.16 6.26
N GLY A 139 -2.40 3.78 7.41
CA GLY A 139 -3.55 3.37 8.22
C GLY A 139 -4.87 3.48 7.47
N TYR A 140 -5.06 4.54 6.69
CA TYR A 140 -6.22 4.72 5.81
C TYR A 140 -6.33 3.58 4.79
N PHE A 141 -5.23 3.29 4.09
CA PHE A 141 -5.22 2.25 3.07
C PHE A 141 -5.50 0.86 3.65
N LEU A 142 -4.83 0.51 4.77
CA LEU A 142 -5.04 -0.77 5.42
C LEU A 142 -6.47 -0.93 5.96
N GLN A 143 -7.06 0.14 6.50
CA GLN A 143 -8.46 0.13 6.92
C GLN A 143 -9.39 -0.13 5.74
N LYS A 144 -9.22 0.59 4.63
CA LYS A 144 -10.00 0.39 3.39
C LYS A 144 -9.88 -1.03 2.85
N MET A 145 -8.66 -1.57 2.80
CA MET A 145 -8.39 -2.95 2.36
C MET A 145 -9.07 -3.99 3.27
N ARG A 146 -9.11 -3.75 4.58
CA ARG A 146 -9.80 -4.62 5.54
C ARG A 146 -11.32 -4.54 5.42
N ASP A 147 -11.85 -3.34 5.24
CA ASP A 147 -13.30 -3.10 5.23
C ASP A 147 -13.93 -3.48 3.86
N THR A 148 -13.12 -3.65 2.81
CA THR A 148 -13.57 -4.11 1.49
C THR A 148 -13.54 -5.63 1.40
N VAL A 149 -14.71 -6.26 1.39
CA VAL A 149 -14.86 -7.72 1.27
C VAL A 149 -14.95 -8.14 -0.20
N GLU A 150 -14.19 -9.16 -0.58
CA GLU A 150 -14.25 -9.79 -1.89
C GLU A 150 -14.42 -11.29 -1.67
N GLY A 151 -15.54 -11.88 -2.11
CA GLY A 151 -15.84 -13.29 -1.82
C GLY A 151 -16.00 -13.58 -0.33
N ASP A 152 -15.08 -14.37 0.24
CA ASP A 152 -15.12 -14.91 1.60
C ASP A 152 -14.22 -14.18 2.61
N SER A 153 -13.41 -13.22 2.17
CA SER A 153 -12.49 -12.47 3.05
C SER A 153 -12.26 -11.04 2.59
N SER A 154 -11.56 -10.25 3.42
CA SER A 154 -11.19 -8.88 3.03
C SER A 154 -10.07 -8.85 1.99
N LEU A 155 -9.94 -7.76 1.24
CA LEU A 155 -8.78 -7.55 0.37
C LEU A 155 -7.45 -7.57 1.15
N LEU A 156 -7.45 -7.09 2.40
CA LEU A 156 -6.27 -7.15 3.27
C LEU A 156 -5.84 -8.59 3.58
N ASP A 157 -6.80 -9.50 3.75
CA ASP A 157 -6.51 -10.92 3.98
C ASP A 157 -5.91 -11.58 2.73
N LYS A 158 -6.37 -11.18 1.55
CA LYS A 158 -5.95 -11.78 0.27
C LYS A 158 -4.63 -11.24 -0.26
N THR A 159 -4.21 -10.05 0.16
CA THR A 159 -3.11 -9.30 -0.45
C THR A 159 -1.82 -9.37 0.37
N ALA A 160 -0.67 -9.47 -0.31
CA ALA A 160 0.64 -9.15 0.26
C ALA A 160 1.01 -7.71 -0.10
N ILE A 161 1.29 -6.87 0.91
CA ILE A 161 1.72 -5.49 0.72
C ILE A 161 3.16 -5.36 1.21
N VAL A 162 4.03 -4.86 0.34
CA VAL A 162 5.43 -4.53 0.68
C VAL A 162 5.56 -3.02 0.80
N TRP A 163 6.04 -2.55 1.94
CA TRP A 163 6.32 -1.13 2.17
C TRP A 163 7.71 -0.97 2.77
N GLY A 164 8.52 -0.06 2.24
CA GLY A 164 9.88 0.11 2.73
C GLY A 164 10.50 1.43 2.31
N SER A 165 11.76 1.59 2.72
CA SER A 165 12.60 2.72 2.35
C SER A 165 13.82 2.21 1.59
N PRO A 166 14.33 2.95 0.58
CA PRO A 166 15.61 2.62 -0.05
C PRO A 166 16.82 2.87 0.89
N MET A 167 16.62 3.60 2.00
CA MET A 167 17.68 3.98 2.93
C MET A 167 17.26 3.78 4.38
N ALA A 168 18.19 3.28 5.20
CA ALA A 168 18.03 3.17 6.65
C ALA A 168 18.39 4.48 7.36
N ASP A 169 19.45 5.13 6.89
CA ASP A 169 19.92 6.41 7.36
C ASP A 169 20.11 7.32 6.13
N PRO A 170 19.20 8.26 5.89
CA PRO A 170 19.28 9.13 4.71
C PRO A 170 20.32 10.23 4.88
N ASN A 171 20.70 10.61 6.10
CA ASN A 171 21.75 11.61 6.34
C ASN A 171 23.10 11.12 5.80
N LEU A 172 23.36 9.81 5.88
CA LEU A 172 24.56 9.17 5.33
C LEU A 172 24.33 8.51 3.97
N HIS A 173 23.12 8.60 3.39
CA HIS A 173 22.71 7.82 2.22
C HIS A 173 23.00 6.31 2.34
N ASN A 174 22.82 5.76 3.55
CA ASN A 174 23.13 4.38 3.85
C ASN A 174 21.90 3.48 3.63
N HIS A 175 22.07 2.45 2.80
CA HIS A 175 21.05 1.46 2.45
C HIS A 175 21.12 0.18 3.32
N ARG A 176 22.09 0.08 4.24
CA ARG A 176 22.21 -1.09 5.12
C ARG A 176 21.16 -1.06 6.23
N ARG A 177 20.46 -2.19 6.42
CA ARG A 177 19.38 -2.37 7.41
C ARG A 177 18.19 -1.43 7.18
N ALA A 178 17.85 -1.18 5.91
CA ALA A 178 16.70 -0.39 5.57
C ALA A 178 15.40 -1.06 6.08
N PRO A 179 14.43 -0.29 6.60
CA PRO A 179 13.19 -0.85 7.10
C PRO A 179 12.35 -1.44 5.96
N LEU A 180 11.80 -2.63 6.22
CA LEU A 180 10.89 -3.33 5.32
C LEU A 180 9.70 -3.85 6.13
N LEU A 181 8.51 -3.49 5.71
CA LEU A 181 7.24 -3.91 6.28
C LEU A 181 6.55 -4.85 5.28
N LEU A 182 6.09 -5.99 5.79
CA LEU A 182 5.16 -6.87 5.11
C LEU A 182 3.81 -6.77 5.81
N LEU A 183 2.78 -6.42 5.05
CA LEU A 183 1.43 -6.16 5.56
C LEU A 183 0.42 -7.01 4.77
N GLY A 184 -0.75 -7.22 5.37
CA GLY A 184 -1.75 -8.17 4.87
C GLY A 184 -1.41 -9.62 5.19
N HIS A 185 -2.24 -10.55 4.72
CA HIS A 185 -2.10 -11.97 5.03
C HIS A 185 -1.75 -12.84 3.83
N ALA A 186 -1.88 -12.32 2.61
CA ALA A 186 -1.57 -13.05 1.39
C ALA A 186 -2.22 -14.45 1.34
N ASN A 187 -3.52 -14.52 1.64
CA ASN A 187 -4.27 -15.77 1.78
C ASN A 187 -3.67 -16.76 2.80
N GLY A 188 -3.15 -16.23 3.92
CA GLY A 188 -2.50 -17.02 4.97
C GLY A 188 -1.01 -17.29 4.75
N GLY A 189 -0.42 -16.84 3.65
CA GLY A 189 1.02 -16.90 3.42
C GLY A 189 1.83 -16.10 4.47
N LEU A 190 1.25 -15.01 4.97
CA LEU A 190 1.81 -14.14 6.01
C LEU A 190 1.00 -14.24 7.31
N LYS A 191 1.67 -14.67 8.39
CA LYS A 191 1.05 -14.78 9.73
C LYS A 191 0.76 -13.41 10.36
N GLY A 192 1.56 -12.40 10.05
CA GLY A 192 1.52 -11.09 10.73
C GLY A 192 2.06 -11.14 12.17
N GLY A 193 2.11 -9.98 12.84
CA GLY A 193 2.54 -9.88 14.25
C GLY A 193 4.01 -10.25 14.50
N LEU A 194 4.87 -10.16 13.48
CA LEU A 194 6.28 -10.52 13.56
C LEU A 194 7.17 -9.28 13.59
N HIS A 195 8.23 -9.33 14.38
CA HIS A 195 9.38 -8.43 14.27
C HIS A 195 10.64 -9.29 14.14
N LEU A 196 11.22 -9.29 12.94
CA LEU A 196 12.34 -10.16 12.59
C LEU A 196 13.58 -9.32 12.35
N ARG A 197 14.67 -9.68 13.02
CA ARG A 197 16.00 -9.08 12.81
C ARG A 197 16.84 -10.03 11.98
N ALA A 198 17.24 -9.59 10.79
CA ALA A 198 18.16 -10.36 9.96
C ALA A 198 19.59 -10.32 10.54
N SER A 199 20.33 -11.40 10.30
CA SER A 199 21.77 -11.43 10.55
C SER A 199 22.48 -10.39 9.69
N GLU A 200 23.65 -9.94 10.14
CA GLU A 200 24.47 -9.05 9.34
C GLU A 200 24.87 -9.72 8.01
N GLY A 201 24.82 -8.96 6.92
CA GLY A 201 25.12 -9.47 5.58
C GLY A 201 23.98 -10.22 4.89
N THR A 202 22.83 -10.43 5.54
CA THR A 202 21.66 -11.01 4.87
C THR A 202 21.11 -10.04 3.79
N PRO A 203 21.06 -10.43 2.51
CA PRO A 203 20.45 -9.62 1.46
C PRO A 203 18.95 -9.43 1.70
N MET A 204 18.45 -8.22 1.48
CA MET A 204 17.01 -7.94 1.54
C MET A 204 16.24 -8.81 0.52
N ALA A 205 16.86 -9.14 -0.61
CA ALA A 205 16.26 -9.97 -1.65
C ALA A 205 15.83 -11.37 -1.16
N ASN A 206 16.45 -11.90 -0.10
CA ASN A 206 16.02 -13.16 0.51
C ASN A 206 14.57 -13.09 1.04
N VAL A 207 14.14 -11.92 1.53
CA VAL A 207 12.75 -11.69 1.97
C VAL A 207 11.79 -11.79 0.78
N PHE A 208 12.17 -11.24 -0.38
CA PHE A 208 11.33 -11.28 -1.56
C PHE A 208 11.21 -12.68 -2.16
N VAL A 209 12.29 -13.48 -2.15
CA VAL A 209 12.21 -14.90 -2.53
C VAL A 209 11.19 -15.63 -1.66
N SER A 210 11.29 -15.51 -0.33
CA SER A 210 10.36 -16.15 0.59
C SER A 210 8.92 -15.64 0.48
N LEU A 211 8.73 -14.34 0.21
CA LEU A 211 7.41 -13.77 -0.05
C LEU A 211 6.80 -14.37 -1.33
N MET A 212 7.56 -14.41 -2.42
CA MET A 212 7.08 -14.93 -3.71
C MET A 212 6.68 -16.41 -3.61
N GLN A 213 7.47 -17.21 -2.91
CA GLN A 213 7.13 -18.61 -2.62
C GLN A 213 5.83 -18.73 -1.82
N LYS A 214 5.62 -17.87 -0.83
CA LYS A 214 4.40 -17.84 0.00
C LYS A 214 3.14 -17.44 -0.74
N ILE A 215 3.27 -16.71 -1.85
CA ILE A 215 2.13 -16.31 -2.70
C ILE A 215 1.95 -17.21 -3.93
N GLY A 216 2.57 -18.39 -3.94
CA GLY A 216 2.32 -19.42 -4.95
C GLY A 216 3.45 -19.68 -5.96
N HIS A 217 4.55 -18.93 -5.90
CA HIS A 217 5.73 -19.16 -6.75
C HIS A 217 6.78 -20.03 -6.04
N ALA A 218 6.40 -21.23 -5.59
CA ALA A 218 7.24 -22.14 -4.79
C ALA A 218 8.58 -22.52 -5.48
N ASP A 219 8.60 -22.41 -6.80
CA ASP A 219 9.71 -22.76 -7.67
C ASP A 219 10.79 -21.66 -7.68
N MET A 220 10.47 -20.45 -7.21
CA MET A 220 11.38 -19.31 -7.24
C MET A 220 12.56 -19.56 -6.28
N LYS A 221 13.78 -19.62 -6.84
CA LYS A 221 15.00 -19.91 -6.08
C LYS A 221 15.91 -18.71 -5.83
N ALA A 222 15.77 -17.64 -6.62
CA ALA A 222 16.62 -16.45 -6.50
C ALA A 222 15.93 -15.20 -7.03
N LEU A 223 16.35 -14.04 -6.52
CA LEU A 223 16.04 -12.71 -7.00
C LEU A 223 17.24 -11.79 -6.75
N GLY A 224 17.74 -11.10 -7.76
CA GLY A 224 18.83 -10.14 -7.59
C GLY A 224 20.05 -10.74 -6.89
N ASP A 225 20.44 -10.15 -5.76
CA ASP A 225 21.57 -10.57 -4.92
C ASP A 225 21.18 -11.56 -3.81
N SER A 226 20.01 -12.19 -3.90
CA SER A 226 19.57 -13.17 -2.90
C SER A 226 20.56 -14.34 -2.80
N THR A 227 20.90 -14.72 -1.58
CA THR A 227 21.71 -15.90 -1.27
C THR A 227 20.90 -17.09 -0.79
N GLY A 228 19.58 -16.92 -0.67
CA GLY A 228 18.64 -17.94 -0.25
C GLY A 228 17.31 -17.35 0.19
N GLU A 229 16.65 -18.02 1.13
CA GLU A 229 15.38 -17.61 1.73
C GLU A 229 15.59 -16.87 3.06
N PHE A 230 14.59 -16.09 3.46
CA PHE A 230 14.51 -15.50 4.79
C PHE A 230 13.23 -15.98 5.48
N ALA A 231 13.35 -16.66 6.62
CA ALA A 231 12.22 -17.20 7.35
C ALA A 231 11.28 -16.08 7.83
N LEU A 232 10.06 -16.03 7.28
CA LEU A 232 9.01 -15.08 7.67
C LEU A 232 8.10 -15.68 8.75
N GLU A 233 8.71 -16.18 9.82
CA GLU A 233 8.08 -16.78 10.99
C GLU A 233 8.98 -16.65 12.22
N PHE A 234 8.43 -16.86 13.42
CA PHE A 234 9.24 -16.88 14.63
C PHE A 234 10.24 -18.06 14.60
N PRO A 235 11.49 -17.85 15.02
CA PRO A 235 12.45 -18.94 15.19
C PRO A 235 11.88 -19.97 16.18
N GLY A 236 11.68 -21.21 15.72
CA GLY A 236 11.32 -22.34 16.59
C GLY A 236 9.86 -22.81 16.58
N GLN A 237 8.98 -22.31 15.71
CA GLN A 237 7.70 -22.97 15.47
C GLN A 237 7.84 -24.09 14.43
N PRO A 238 7.49 -25.35 14.74
CA PRO A 238 7.37 -26.37 13.70
C PRO A 238 6.27 -25.98 12.71
N THR A 239 6.55 -26.13 11.42
CA THR A 239 5.61 -25.93 10.33
C THR A 239 4.43 -26.90 10.49
N SER A 240 3.25 -26.37 10.83
CA SER A 240 2.01 -27.14 10.83
C SER A 240 1.61 -27.44 9.39
N THR A 241 2.09 -28.55 8.85
CA THR A 241 1.50 -29.16 7.66
C THR A 241 0.19 -29.80 8.07
N ARG A 242 -0.95 -29.19 7.72
CA ARG A 242 -2.26 -29.84 7.84
C ARG A 242 -2.23 -31.13 6.98
N PRO A 243 -2.52 -32.32 7.53
CA PRO A 243 -2.58 -33.53 6.73
C PRO A 243 -3.77 -33.45 5.77
N GLY A 244 -3.53 -33.70 4.50
CA GLY A 244 -4.58 -33.82 3.49
C GLY A 244 -5.62 -34.85 3.89
N THR A 245 -6.89 -34.48 3.70
CA THR A 245 -8.04 -35.37 3.82
C THR A 245 -7.85 -36.60 2.94
N ARG A 246 -7.53 -37.74 3.55
CA ARG A 246 -7.65 -39.04 2.88
C ARG A 246 -9.13 -39.32 2.69
N GLY A 247 -9.56 -39.39 1.43
CA GLY A 247 -10.88 -39.87 1.06
C GLY A 247 -11.12 -41.27 1.62
N HIS A 248 -12.23 -41.44 2.32
CA HIS A 248 -12.77 -42.76 2.62
C HIS A 248 -13.33 -43.36 1.33
N ALA A 249 -12.69 -44.42 0.85
CA ALA A 249 -13.27 -45.40 -0.04
C ALA A 249 -13.43 -46.72 0.72
N SER A 250 -14.67 -47.12 0.91
CA SER A 250 -15.15 -48.47 1.23
C SER A 250 -16.67 -48.38 1.07
N GLY A 251 -17.33 -49.16 0.24
CA GLY A 251 -17.18 -50.61 0.07
C GLY A 251 -18.52 -51.21 0.50
#